data_AF-A0A6N2CIH5-F1
#
_entry.id   AF-A0A6N2CIH5-F1
#
_cell.length_a   1.000
_cell.length_b   1.000
_cell.length_c   1.000
_cell.angle_alpha   90.00
_cell.angle_beta   90.00
_cell.angle_gamma   90.00
#
_symmetry.space_group_name_H-M   'P 1'
#
loop_
_entity.id
_entity.type
_entity.pdbx_description
1 polymer ?
#
loop_
_entity_poly.entity_id
_entity_poly.type
_entity_poly.pdbx_seq_one_letter_code
_entity_poly.pdbx_strand_id
1 'polypeptide(L)'
;MNMYLKIQPNSAIKMVFYLLGAVAFCHAIEPEVAEIYFDTPFQSGENQAQNLPAWIVAIEQSDGHIDTIKQTWSVKESSEVGQGWVAVHLDRNQLASDLAMALFVNEHENTDLAVQLFNSAGEVVAVDLFANVAQSMKFAGTDYLVIPLQDYDDASTVVIRRISGRVEIAGMVLFPVVGAVNSDPQIDTDLLEVLGDTPSVKYSQYLQRRIEEVRARSLEPESARNSGDTAETDARLLYDLPFVMLNAEPKPPIDVYFIPIDFSPSLAVKLAEELSNELGLHIAVSVQMGTSPDMFNSERKQYDAEKIITEAKKVVHRNSDQQEVPYSVVLLHQDLNRPPFNLRYTFAVHSTQGVSVISTARMDPRNYGLSADEELLYSRLKKMVMKGIGYNVFQHKRSLDRSSVMYSPIMSLEDLDEIGTEY
;
A
#
# COMPACT_ATOMS: atom_id res chain seq x y z
N MET A 1 55.16 42.51 -5.07
CA MET A 1 55.99 42.61 -3.84
C MET A 1 55.62 41.42 -2.96
N ASN A 2 56.63 40.65 -2.53
CA ASN A 2 56.62 39.36 -1.78
C ASN A 2 56.10 38.12 -2.57
N MET A 3 56.91 37.19 -3.08
CA MET A 3 58.03 36.33 -2.59
C MET A 3 57.62 34.93 -2.10
N TYR A 4 58.10 33.94 -2.85
CA TYR A 4 58.53 32.56 -2.51
C TYR A 4 57.56 31.58 -1.84
N LEU A 5 57.38 30.41 -2.45
CA LEU A 5 58.14 29.22 -2.01
C LEU A 5 58.22 28.13 -3.10
N LYS A 6 59.37 27.45 -3.11
CA LYS A 6 59.81 26.39 -4.01
C LYS A 6 59.88 25.11 -3.18
N ILE A 7 59.18 24.04 -3.54
CA ILE A 7 59.52 22.67 -3.10
C ILE A 7 59.24 21.68 -4.25
N GLN A 8 60.31 21.06 -4.74
CA GLN A 8 60.36 19.68 -5.24
C GLN A 8 61.20 18.94 -4.18
N PRO A 9 60.87 17.69 -3.80
CA PRO A 9 61.43 16.56 -4.55
C PRO A 9 60.58 15.27 -4.54
N ASN A 10 61.10 14.29 -5.30
CA ASN A 10 60.84 12.85 -5.28
C ASN A 10 59.81 12.30 -6.27
N SER A 11 60.32 12.14 -7.49
CA SER A 11 60.38 10.84 -8.18
C SER A 11 60.16 9.63 -7.26
N ALA A 12 59.08 8.89 -7.49
CA ALA A 12 59.10 7.46 -7.80
C ALA A 12 57.65 6.92 -7.76
N ILE A 13 57.29 6.09 -8.74
CA ILE A 13 56.08 5.25 -8.77
C ILE A 13 54.77 5.99 -9.07
N LYS A 14 54.56 6.40 -10.32
CA LYS A 14 53.21 6.46 -10.94
C LYS A 14 53.32 6.21 -12.45
N MET A 15 53.64 4.98 -12.83
CA MET A 15 53.50 4.53 -14.21
C MET A 15 53.11 3.05 -14.29
N VAL A 16 52.13 2.64 -13.48
CA VAL A 16 51.29 1.44 -13.71
C VAL A 16 49.98 1.72 -12.99
N PHE A 17 48.95 2.17 -13.71
CA PHE A 17 47.49 2.12 -13.42
C PHE A 17 46.78 3.15 -14.31
N TYR A 18 46.94 3.02 -15.63
CA TYR A 18 46.01 3.56 -16.61
C TYR A 18 45.27 2.38 -17.23
N LEU A 19 44.44 1.70 -16.42
CA LEU A 19 43.36 0.79 -16.82
C LEU A 19 42.80 0.12 -15.56
N LEU A 20 41.98 0.85 -14.80
CA LEU A 20 41.05 0.23 -13.86
C LEU A 20 39.79 1.09 -13.82
N GLY A 21 38.67 0.40 -13.94
CA GLY A 21 37.39 0.91 -14.39
C GLY A 21 36.94 2.20 -13.74
N ALA A 22 36.57 3.16 -14.58
CA ALA A 22 35.45 4.03 -14.26
C ALA A 22 34.22 3.12 -14.11
N VAL A 23 34.03 2.55 -12.93
CA VAL A 23 32.71 2.11 -12.50
C VAL A 23 31.92 3.40 -12.40
N ALA A 24 31.13 3.68 -13.43
CA ALA A 24 30.12 4.70 -13.35
C ALA A 24 29.23 4.31 -12.18
N PHE A 25 29.42 4.96 -11.04
CA PHE A 25 28.40 5.01 -10.01
C PHE A 25 27.23 5.72 -10.68
N CYS A 26 26.36 4.96 -11.34
CA CYS A 26 24.97 5.32 -11.48
C CYS A 26 24.49 5.52 -10.04
N HIS A 27 24.59 6.77 -9.56
CA HIS A 27 23.72 7.22 -8.51
C HIS A 27 22.34 6.91 -9.07
N ALA A 28 21.66 5.94 -8.45
CA ALA A 28 20.25 5.75 -8.71
C ALA A 28 19.62 7.09 -8.37
N ILE A 29 19.33 7.88 -9.40
CA ILE A 29 18.61 9.13 -9.25
C ILE A 29 17.30 8.69 -8.63
N GLU A 30 17.07 9.08 -7.38
CA GLU A 30 15.81 8.77 -6.72
C GLU A 30 14.70 9.31 -7.61
N PRO A 31 13.68 8.48 -7.91
CA PRO A 31 12.64 8.88 -8.84
C PRO A 31 11.93 10.11 -8.28
N GLU A 32 11.93 11.20 -9.04
CA GLU A 32 11.28 12.45 -8.62
C GLU A 32 9.79 12.19 -8.36
N VAL A 33 9.34 12.57 -7.16
CA VAL A 33 7.95 12.45 -6.71
C VAL A 33 7.19 13.69 -7.12
N ALA A 34 6.01 13.51 -7.69
CA ALA A 34 5.09 14.60 -7.98
C ALA A 34 3.98 14.67 -6.94
N GLU A 35 3.91 15.78 -6.22
CA GLU A 35 2.83 16.10 -5.30
C GLU A 35 1.93 17.16 -5.93
N ILE A 36 0.66 16.83 -6.11
CA ILE A 36 -0.34 17.68 -6.76
C ILE A 36 -1.41 18.05 -5.74
N TYR A 37 -1.52 19.33 -5.47
CA TYR A 37 -2.53 19.92 -4.59
C TYR A 37 -3.44 20.87 -5.37
N PHE A 38 -4.70 21.01 -4.94
CA PHE A 38 -5.71 21.86 -5.58
C PHE A 38 -5.85 23.21 -4.87
N ASP A 39 -4.72 23.88 -4.60
CA ASP A 39 -4.69 25.18 -3.92
C ASP A 39 -4.92 26.37 -4.85
N THR A 40 -4.76 26.16 -6.16
CA THR A 40 -4.87 27.16 -7.20
C THR A 40 -5.66 26.62 -8.40
N PRO A 41 -6.54 27.42 -9.03
CA PRO A 41 -7.25 26.98 -10.22
C PRO A 41 -6.28 26.72 -11.37
N PHE A 42 -6.36 25.54 -11.99
CA PHE A 42 -5.60 25.23 -13.21
C PHE A 42 -6.03 26.22 -14.32
N GLN A 43 -5.10 27.07 -14.75
CA GLN A 43 -5.30 27.89 -15.93
C GLN A 43 -4.89 27.07 -17.16
N SER A 44 -5.82 26.89 -18.10
CA SER A 44 -5.57 26.15 -19.33
C SER A 44 -4.37 26.73 -20.09
N GLY A 45 -3.35 25.90 -20.34
CA GLY A 45 -2.25 26.21 -21.27
C GLY A 45 -1.02 26.90 -20.68
N GLU A 46 -0.94 27.13 -19.36
CA GLU A 46 0.29 27.57 -18.71
C GLU A 46 0.71 26.58 -17.62
N ASN A 47 1.98 26.13 -17.69
CA ASN A 47 2.63 25.39 -16.61
C ASN A 47 2.65 26.28 -15.36
N GLN A 48 1.65 26.12 -14.49
CA GLN A 48 1.65 26.79 -13.20
C GLN A 48 2.79 26.22 -12.37
N ALA A 49 3.52 27.12 -11.72
CA ALA A 49 4.75 26.86 -10.98
C ALA A 49 4.51 26.06 -9.68
N GLN A 50 4.03 24.83 -9.79
CA GLN A 50 4.35 23.78 -8.85
C GLN A 50 5.72 23.22 -9.27
N ASN A 51 6.60 22.92 -8.31
CA ASN A 51 7.88 22.24 -8.56
C ASN A 51 7.60 20.79 -8.97
N LEU A 52 6.93 20.60 -10.11
CA LEU A 52 6.59 19.29 -10.64
C LEU A 52 7.83 18.71 -11.32
N PRO A 53 8.03 17.39 -11.21
CA PRO A 53 9.06 16.69 -11.95
C PRO A 53 8.98 16.97 -13.45
N ALA A 54 10.12 16.95 -14.13
CA ALA A 54 10.19 17.26 -15.57
C ALA A 54 9.39 16.27 -16.45
N TRP A 55 8.99 15.12 -15.91
CA TRP A 55 8.12 14.15 -16.56
C TRP A 55 6.62 14.49 -16.48
N ILE A 56 6.20 15.51 -15.73
CA ILE A 56 4.83 16.06 -15.80
C ILE A 56 4.82 17.27 -16.72
N VAL A 57 4.05 17.17 -17.81
CA VAL A 57 3.97 18.21 -18.85
C VAL A 57 2.93 19.27 -18.51
N ALA A 58 1.79 18.84 -17.97
CA ALA A 58 0.66 19.70 -17.65
C ALA A 58 -0.35 18.97 -16.74
N ILE A 59 -1.21 19.73 -16.07
CA ILE A 59 -2.36 19.23 -15.33
C ILE A 59 -3.60 20.00 -15.80
N GLU A 60 -4.65 19.28 -16.14
CA GLU A 60 -5.91 19.84 -16.66
C GLU A 60 -7.11 19.30 -15.87
N GLN A 61 -8.24 20.00 -15.95
CA GLN A 61 -9.50 19.52 -15.42
C GLN A 61 -10.67 19.90 -16.34
N SER A 62 -11.79 19.20 -16.20
CA SER A 62 -13.07 19.65 -16.74
C SER A 62 -14.20 19.34 -15.78
N ASP A 63 -15.26 20.15 -15.83
CA ASP A 63 -16.53 19.96 -15.14
C ASP A 63 -16.46 19.73 -13.61
N GLY A 64 -15.33 20.08 -13.00
CA GLY A 64 -15.16 20.12 -11.55
C GLY A 64 -14.92 21.54 -11.03
N HIS A 65 -15.01 21.68 -9.71
CA HIS A 65 -14.80 22.94 -9.01
C HIS A 65 -13.62 22.81 -8.05
N ILE A 66 -12.63 23.67 -8.24
CA ILE A 66 -11.50 23.82 -7.30
C ILE A 66 -11.92 24.81 -6.21
N ASP A 67 -12.08 24.31 -4.99
CA ASP A 67 -12.27 25.10 -3.78
C ASP A 67 -10.89 25.39 -3.18
N THR A 68 -10.34 26.57 -3.46
CA THR A 68 -9.00 26.98 -3.01
C THR A 68 -8.90 27.13 -1.49
N ILE A 69 -10.03 27.27 -0.78
CA ILE A 69 -10.05 27.39 0.68
C ILE A 69 -9.89 26.00 1.29
N LYS A 70 -10.59 25.01 0.74
CA LYS A 70 -10.46 23.61 1.17
C LYS A 70 -9.28 22.89 0.54
N GLN A 71 -8.69 23.46 -0.51
CA GLN A 71 -7.69 22.85 -1.37
C GLN A 71 -8.20 21.54 -1.98
N THR A 72 -9.45 21.54 -2.45
CA THR A 72 -10.08 20.35 -3.03
C THR A 72 -10.60 20.60 -4.44
N TRP A 73 -10.45 19.60 -5.31
CA TRP A 73 -11.21 19.48 -6.54
C TRP A 73 -12.49 18.67 -6.26
N SER A 74 -13.65 19.16 -6.68
CA SER A 74 -14.92 18.53 -6.35
C SER A 74 -15.91 18.50 -7.51
N VAL A 75 -16.73 17.44 -7.52
CA VAL A 75 -17.86 17.28 -8.44
C VAL A 75 -19.10 16.90 -7.64
N LYS A 76 -20.21 17.57 -7.94
CA LYS A 76 -21.47 17.38 -7.22
C LYS A 76 -22.12 16.06 -7.60
N GLU A 77 -22.85 15.48 -6.67
CA GLU A 77 -23.63 14.26 -6.91
C GLU A 77 -24.67 14.44 -8.03
N SER A 78 -25.24 15.64 -8.16
CA SER A 78 -26.24 15.97 -9.18
C SER A 78 -25.68 16.10 -10.60
N SER A 79 -24.35 16.00 -10.79
CA SER A 79 -23.73 16.02 -12.11
C SER A 79 -24.00 14.72 -12.86
N GLU A 80 -24.06 14.79 -14.18
CA GLU A 80 -24.31 13.61 -15.04
C GLU A 80 -23.22 12.53 -14.84
N VAL A 81 -23.57 11.26 -15.06
CA VAL A 81 -22.61 10.14 -14.93
C VAL A 81 -21.42 10.38 -15.88
N GLY A 82 -20.20 10.18 -15.41
CA GLY A 82 -18.98 10.39 -16.21
C GLY A 82 -18.53 11.87 -16.31
N GLN A 83 -19.30 12.82 -15.80
CA GLN A 83 -18.96 14.24 -15.79
C GLN A 83 -17.96 14.55 -14.67
N GLY A 84 -16.91 15.31 -15.00
CA GLY A 84 -15.89 15.75 -14.06
C GLY A 84 -14.63 14.88 -14.12
N TRP A 85 -13.49 15.47 -14.47
CA TRP A 85 -12.20 14.79 -14.46
C TRP A 85 -11.02 15.71 -14.18
N VAL A 86 -9.91 15.11 -13.74
CA VAL A 86 -8.57 15.70 -13.65
C VAL A 86 -7.61 14.86 -14.48
N ALA A 87 -6.80 15.49 -15.32
CA ALA A 87 -5.83 14.85 -16.19
C ALA A 87 -4.41 15.29 -15.86
N VAL A 88 -3.48 14.35 -15.83
CA VAL A 88 -2.04 14.58 -15.67
C VAL A 88 -1.33 14.12 -16.94
N HIS A 89 -0.73 15.06 -17.66
CA HIS A 89 -0.01 14.81 -18.90
C HIS A 89 1.45 14.46 -18.60
N LEU A 90 1.96 13.42 -19.24
CA LEU A 90 3.25 12.80 -18.97
C LEU A 90 4.20 12.94 -20.17
N ASP A 91 5.47 13.25 -19.91
CA ASP A 91 6.55 13.10 -20.89
C ASP A 91 7.15 11.70 -20.79
N ARG A 92 6.68 10.80 -21.66
CA ARG A 92 7.13 9.40 -21.71
C ARG A 92 8.60 9.23 -22.13
N ASN A 93 9.27 10.26 -22.62
CA ASN A 93 10.72 10.20 -22.86
C ASN A 93 11.52 10.30 -21.56
N GLN A 94 10.92 10.87 -20.52
CA GLN A 94 11.53 11.04 -19.19
C GLN A 94 11.01 10.02 -18.17
N LEU A 95 9.88 9.36 -18.48
CA LEU A 95 9.24 8.36 -17.62
C LEU A 95 9.09 7.01 -18.34
N ALA A 96 10.07 6.13 -18.12
CA ALA A 96 10.12 4.80 -18.75
C ALA A 96 9.48 3.69 -17.91
N SER A 97 9.16 3.95 -16.64
CA SER A 97 8.61 2.96 -15.71
C SER A 97 7.11 3.17 -15.48
N ASP A 98 6.51 2.23 -14.75
CA ASP A 98 5.15 2.38 -14.23
C ASP A 98 5.10 3.52 -13.21
N LEU A 99 3.90 3.97 -12.86
CA LEU A 99 3.68 4.91 -11.75
C LEU A 99 2.93 4.21 -10.63
N ALA A 100 3.15 4.65 -9.40
CA ALA A 100 2.17 4.46 -8.34
C ALA A 100 1.57 5.80 -7.97
N MET A 101 0.27 5.78 -7.71
CA MET A 101 -0.54 6.95 -7.44
C MET A 101 -1.24 6.82 -6.10
N ALA A 102 -1.03 7.76 -5.19
CA ALA A 102 -1.89 7.95 -4.04
C ALA A 102 -2.92 9.02 -4.32
N LEU A 103 -4.18 8.74 -3.99
CA LEU A 103 -5.28 9.71 -4.07
C LEU A 103 -5.78 10.07 -2.68
N PHE A 104 -5.85 11.37 -2.40
CA PHE A 104 -6.44 11.88 -1.17
C PHE A 104 -7.89 12.25 -1.43
N VAL A 105 -8.81 11.28 -1.28
CA VAL A 105 -10.23 11.50 -1.53
C VAL A 105 -10.99 11.67 -0.22
N ASN A 106 -11.78 12.73 -0.11
CA ASN A 106 -12.76 12.90 0.95
C ASN A 106 -13.94 11.97 0.67
N GLU A 107 -14.15 11.00 1.55
CA GLU A 107 -15.16 9.95 1.38
C GLU A 107 -16.58 10.52 1.43
N HIS A 108 -17.39 10.19 0.43
CA HIS A 108 -18.85 10.37 0.44
C HIS A 108 -19.53 9.04 0.10
N GLU A 109 -20.80 8.89 0.47
CA GLU A 109 -21.57 7.72 0.07
C GLU A 109 -21.75 7.69 -1.46
N ASN A 110 -21.69 6.50 -2.05
CA ASN A 110 -21.88 6.26 -3.50
C ASN A 110 -20.85 6.94 -4.43
N THR A 111 -19.73 7.43 -3.90
CA THR A 111 -18.61 7.93 -4.72
C THR A 111 -18.02 6.80 -5.55
N ASP A 112 -17.92 7.02 -6.86
CA ASP A 112 -17.23 6.10 -7.76
C ASP A 112 -16.30 6.88 -8.72
N LEU A 113 -15.09 6.36 -8.89
CA LEU A 113 -13.98 6.97 -9.59
C LEU A 113 -13.31 5.93 -10.47
N ALA A 114 -12.95 6.33 -11.69
CA ALA A 114 -12.14 5.55 -12.62
C ALA A 114 -10.80 6.24 -12.87
N VAL A 115 -9.77 5.43 -13.08
CA VAL A 115 -8.46 5.89 -13.58
C VAL A 115 -8.26 5.36 -15.00
N GLN A 116 -8.20 6.26 -15.97
CA GLN A 116 -8.05 5.94 -17.38
C GLN A 116 -6.67 6.37 -17.90
N LEU A 117 -6.19 5.70 -18.93
CA LEU A 117 -5.01 6.12 -19.68
C LEU A 117 -5.39 6.55 -21.08
N PHE A 118 -4.84 7.68 -21.52
CA PHE A 118 -5.01 8.20 -22.87
C PHE A 118 -3.65 8.33 -23.56
N ASN A 119 -3.62 8.14 -24.88
CA ASN A 119 -2.46 8.43 -25.70
C ASN A 119 -2.42 9.91 -26.12
N SER A 120 -1.37 10.30 -26.84
CA SER A 120 -1.17 11.69 -27.29
C SER A 120 -2.19 12.17 -28.32
N ALA A 121 -2.96 11.25 -28.92
CA ALA A 121 -4.07 11.58 -29.82
C ALA A 121 -5.40 11.79 -29.08
N GLY A 122 -5.42 11.61 -27.75
CA GLY A 122 -6.64 11.70 -26.94
C GLY A 122 -7.52 10.46 -27.03
N GLU A 123 -6.97 9.32 -27.46
CA GLU A 123 -7.69 8.04 -27.48
C GLU A 123 -7.45 7.28 -26.17
N VAL A 124 -8.47 6.56 -25.70
CA VAL A 124 -8.34 5.72 -24.50
C VAL A 124 -7.53 4.46 -24.82
N VAL A 125 -6.48 4.22 -24.04
CA VAL A 125 -5.61 3.04 -24.15
C VAL A 125 -5.69 2.12 -22.95
N ALA A 126 -6.24 2.57 -21.82
CA ALA A 126 -6.63 1.71 -20.70
C ALA A 126 -7.82 2.31 -19.97
N VAL A 127 -8.75 1.46 -19.54
CA VAL A 127 -10.04 1.87 -18.98
C VAL A 127 -10.11 1.36 -17.55
N ASP A 128 -10.35 2.27 -16.61
CA ASP A 128 -10.50 2.00 -15.18
C ASP A 128 -9.57 0.92 -14.62
N LEU A 129 -8.30 1.29 -14.50
CA LEU A 129 -7.24 0.40 -14.04
C LEU A 129 -7.51 -0.27 -12.67
N PHE A 130 -8.48 0.21 -11.88
CA PHE A 130 -8.64 -0.21 -10.49
C PHE A 130 -10.08 -0.53 -10.05
N ALA A 131 -11.02 -0.67 -10.98
CA ALA A 131 -12.41 -1.09 -10.77
C ALA A 131 -13.01 -0.62 -9.42
N ASN A 132 -13.72 0.50 -9.43
CA ASN A 132 -14.25 1.16 -8.24
C ASN A 132 -13.15 1.58 -7.25
N VAL A 133 -12.36 2.58 -7.67
CA VAL A 133 -11.20 3.11 -6.94
C VAL A 133 -11.55 3.49 -5.49
N ALA A 134 -12.73 4.09 -5.26
CA ALA A 134 -13.16 4.50 -3.92
C ALA A 134 -13.41 3.29 -3.00
N GLN A 135 -14.07 2.26 -3.51
CA GLN A 135 -14.27 1.01 -2.78
C GLN A 135 -12.94 0.26 -2.59
N SER A 136 -12.11 0.18 -3.62
CA SER A 136 -10.79 -0.43 -3.56
C SER A 136 -9.91 0.26 -2.51
N MET A 137 -9.84 1.59 -2.44
CA MET A 137 -9.11 2.28 -1.38
C MET A 137 -9.65 1.98 0.03
N LYS A 138 -10.97 1.82 0.17
CA LYS A 138 -11.63 1.46 1.43
C LYS A 138 -11.32 0.03 1.90
N PHE A 139 -11.32 -0.95 0.99
CA PHE A 139 -11.10 -2.36 1.33
C PHE A 139 -9.62 -2.74 1.35
N ALA A 140 -8.80 -2.13 0.50
CA ALA A 140 -7.39 -2.45 0.34
C ALA A 140 -6.52 -1.94 1.46
N GLY A 141 -6.96 -0.91 2.20
CA GLY A 141 -6.10 -0.24 3.19
C GLY A 141 -4.73 0.20 2.62
N THR A 142 -4.57 0.18 1.30
CA THR A 142 -3.36 0.54 0.57
C THR A 142 -3.59 1.92 -0.01
N ASP A 143 -2.63 2.80 0.17
CA ASP A 143 -2.73 4.19 -0.26
C ASP A 143 -2.35 4.38 -1.73
N TYR A 144 -2.15 3.30 -2.51
CA TYR A 144 -1.53 3.37 -3.84
C TYR A 144 -2.22 2.52 -4.91
N LEU A 145 -2.30 3.11 -6.08
CA LEU A 145 -2.78 2.54 -7.33
C LEU A 145 -1.61 2.46 -8.31
N VAL A 146 -1.22 1.26 -8.74
CA VAL A 146 -0.11 1.07 -9.69
C VAL A 146 -0.61 1.22 -11.12
N ILE A 147 -0.18 2.28 -11.80
CA ILE A 147 -0.49 2.60 -13.19
C ILE A 147 0.55 1.92 -14.09
N PRO A 148 0.18 0.86 -14.84
CA PRO A 148 1.12 0.03 -15.58
C PRO A 148 1.49 0.64 -16.94
N LEU A 149 2.15 1.80 -16.93
CA LEU A 149 2.57 2.52 -18.13
C LEU A 149 3.45 1.71 -19.09
N GLN A 150 4.18 0.68 -18.61
CA GLN A 150 5.00 -0.19 -19.46
C GLN A 150 4.16 -1.07 -20.39
N ASP A 151 2.95 -1.43 -19.99
CA ASP A 151 2.02 -2.21 -20.82
C ASP A 151 1.33 -1.33 -21.89
N TYR A 152 1.36 -0.01 -21.69
CA TYR A 152 0.77 1.02 -22.55
C TYR A 152 1.83 2.05 -22.97
N ASP A 153 2.71 1.65 -23.88
CA ASP A 153 3.84 2.44 -24.39
C ASP A 153 3.47 3.81 -24.99
N ASP A 154 2.25 3.95 -25.51
CA ASP A 154 1.72 5.19 -26.08
C ASP A 154 0.90 6.03 -25.08
N ALA A 155 0.65 5.54 -23.87
CA ALA A 155 -0.07 6.29 -22.84
C ALA A 155 0.73 7.54 -22.44
N SER A 156 0.15 8.72 -22.64
CA SER A 156 0.77 10.01 -22.31
C SER A 156 -0.04 10.83 -21.32
N THR A 157 -1.21 10.35 -20.90
CA THR A 157 -2.08 11.08 -19.97
C THR A 157 -2.75 10.10 -19.02
N VAL A 158 -2.70 10.40 -17.72
CA VAL A 158 -3.47 9.72 -16.67
C VAL A 158 -4.69 10.58 -16.36
N VAL A 159 -5.89 10.02 -16.44
CA VAL A 159 -7.14 10.74 -16.17
C VAL A 159 -7.86 10.09 -14.99
N ILE A 160 -8.14 10.88 -13.96
CA ILE A 160 -9.03 10.50 -12.86
C ILE A 160 -10.39 11.09 -13.16
N ARG A 161 -11.38 10.22 -13.40
CA ARG A 161 -12.73 10.61 -13.81
C ARG A 161 -13.74 10.17 -12.78
N ARG A 162 -14.69 11.05 -12.45
CA ARG A 162 -15.89 10.67 -11.70
C ARG A 162 -16.79 9.78 -12.54
N ILE A 163 -17.18 8.64 -12.00
CA ILE A 163 -18.25 7.81 -12.57
C ILE A 163 -19.59 8.26 -12.00
N SER A 164 -19.74 8.21 -10.67
CA SER A 164 -20.99 8.60 -9.99
C SER A 164 -20.76 9.14 -8.57
N GLY A 165 -21.84 9.57 -7.91
CA GLY A 165 -21.82 10.06 -6.53
C GLY A 165 -21.21 11.46 -6.39
N ARG A 166 -20.96 11.90 -5.16
CA ARG A 166 -20.18 13.13 -4.91
C ARG A 166 -18.69 12.78 -4.88
N VAL A 167 -17.85 13.59 -5.53
CA VAL A 167 -16.38 13.43 -5.47
C VAL A 167 -15.76 14.68 -4.87
N GLU A 168 -14.77 14.51 -4.01
CA GLU A 168 -13.96 15.59 -3.48
C GLU A 168 -12.54 15.06 -3.25
N ILE A 169 -11.56 15.52 -4.04
CA ILE A 169 -10.16 15.08 -4.02
C ILE A 169 -9.31 16.24 -3.48
N ALA A 170 -8.57 16.03 -2.41
CA ALA A 170 -7.67 17.00 -1.79
C ALA A 170 -6.30 17.08 -2.47
N GLY A 171 -5.88 16.00 -3.14
CA GLY A 171 -4.64 15.97 -3.90
C GLY A 171 -4.31 14.56 -4.40
N MET A 172 -3.15 14.44 -5.02
CA MET A 172 -2.58 13.16 -5.39
C MET A 172 -1.05 13.19 -5.33
N VAL A 173 -0.44 12.02 -5.10
CA VAL A 173 1.01 11.82 -5.22
C VAL A 173 1.28 10.80 -6.30
N LEU A 174 2.18 11.10 -7.23
CA LEU A 174 2.61 10.20 -8.29
C LEU A 174 4.12 9.98 -8.20
N PHE A 175 4.56 8.73 -8.31
CA PHE A 175 5.99 8.43 -8.37
C PHE A 175 6.28 7.16 -9.20
N PRO A 176 7.41 7.13 -9.93
CA PRO A 176 7.88 5.96 -10.68
C PRO A 176 8.02 4.68 -9.84
N VAL A 177 7.52 3.54 -10.34
CA VAL A 177 7.68 2.21 -9.73
C VAL A 177 8.26 1.20 -10.71
N VAL A 178 9.05 0.27 -10.17
CA VAL A 178 9.71 -0.80 -10.93
C VAL A 178 8.90 -2.10 -10.74
N GLY A 179 7.84 -2.31 -11.52
CA GLY A 179 7.13 -3.59 -11.59
C GLY A 179 5.69 -3.53 -12.12
N ALA A 180 5.32 -4.52 -12.95
CA ALA A 180 4.07 -4.57 -13.72
C ALA A 180 2.87 -5.25 -13.01
N VAL A 181 1.66 -4.95 -13.47
CA VAL A 181 0.33 -5.41 -12.98
C VAL A 181 -0.62 -5.69 -14.15
N ASN A 182 -1.46 -6.73 -14.07
CA ASN A 182 -2.46 -7.05 -15.12
C ASN A 182 -3.91 -6.90 -14.60
N SER A 183 -4.83 -6.35 -15.42
CA SER A 183 -6.29 -6.26 -15.22
C SER A 183 -7.09 -7.40 -15.90
N ASP A 184 -8.38 -7.52 -15.57
CA ASP A 184 -9.35 -8.44 -16.21
C ASP A 184 -10.03 -7.77 -17.43
N PRO A 185 -9.84 -8.31 -18.65
CA PRO A 185 -10.24 -7.65 -19.89
C PRO A 185 -11.76 -7.60 -20.15
N GLN A 186 -12.58 -8.42 -19.47
CA GLN A 186 -14.04 -8.40 -19.70
C GLN A 186 -14.68 -7.18 -19.03
N ILE A 187 -14.20 -6.84 -17.83
CA ILE A 187 -14.63 -5.64 -17.07
C ILE A 187 -14.29 -4.38 -17.86
N ASP A 188 -13.09 -4.33 -18.45
CA ASP A 188 -12.61 -3.19 -19.23
C ASP A 188 -13.51 -2.90 -20.46
N THR A 189 -14.12 -3.94 -21.05
CA THR A 189 -15.00 -3.82 -22.22
C THR A 189 -16.36 -3.25 -21.86
N ASP A 190 -17.00 -3.79 -20.82
CA ASP A 190 -18.33 -3.33 -20.36
C ASP A 190 -18.27 -1.86 -19.91
N LEU A 191 -17.14 -1.46 -19.34
CA LEU A 191 -16.97 -0.10 -18.84
C LEU A 191 -16.76 0.93 -19.95
N LEU A 192 -16.08 0.60 -21.05
CA LEU A 192 -15.98 1.47 -22.23
C LEU A 192 -17.35 1.89 -22.76
N GLU A 193 -18.29 0.94 -22.80
CA GLU A 193 -19.66 1.18 -23.26
C GLU A 193 -20.39 2.16 -22.33
N VAL A 194 -20.23 2.00 -21.01
CA VAL A 194 -20.82 2.90 -20.00
C VAL A 194 -20.24 4.31 -20.08
N LEU A 195 -18.94 4.43 -20.33
CA LEU A 195 -18.25 5.73 -20.39
C LEU A 195 -18.41 6.44 -21.74
N GLY A 196 -18.88 5.73 -22.78
CA GLY A 196 -19.03 6.28 -24.13
C GLY A 196 -17.70 6.57 -24.84
N ASP A 197 -16.60 5.97 -24.37
CA ASP A 197 -15.27 6.19 -24.89
C ASP A 197 -14.94 5.23 -26.05
N THR A 198 -14.13 5.68 -27.00
CA THR A 198 -13.67 4.84 -28.12
C THR A 198 -12.26 4.30 -27.81
N PRO A 199 -12.07 2.98 -27.68
CA PRO A 199 -10.75 2.41 -27.43
C PRO A 199 -9.86 2.55 -28.67
N SER A 200 -8.54 2.67 -28.47
CA SER A 200 -7.59 2.63 -29.57
C SER A 200 -7.64 1.27 -30.30
N VAL A 201 -7.19 1.23 -31.55
CA VAL A 201 -7.12 -0.01 -32.34
C VAL A 201 -6.22 -1.05 -31.64
N LYS A 202 -5.09 -0.59 -31.07
CA LYS A 202 -4.14 -1.45 -30.35
C LYS A 202 -4.75 -2.02 -29.07
N TYR A 203 -5.45 -1.18 -28.30
CA TYR A 203 -6.10 -1.63 -27.07
C TYR A 203 -7.26 -2.59 -27.34
N SER A 204 -8.05 -2.33 -28.38
CA SER A 204 -9.09 -3.24 -28.86
C SER A 204 -8.53 -4.63 -29.19
N GLN A 205 -7.39 -4.69 -29.87
CA GLN A 205 -6.69 -5.94 -30.17
C GLN A 205 -6.14 -6.62 -28.91
N TYR A 206 -5.62 -5.84 -27.96
CA TYR A 206 -5.15 -6.34 -26.66
C TYR A 206 -6.28 -7.00 -25.86
N LEU A 207 -7.42 -6.33 -25.70
CA LEU A 207 -8.59 -6.86 -24.98
C LEU A 207 -9.10 -8.15 -25.61
N GLN A 208 -9.23 -8.19 -26.94
CA GLN A 208 -9.63 -9.40 -27.68
C GLN A 208 -8.70 -10.58 -27.37
N ARG A 209 -7.38 -10.38 -27.47
CA ARG A 209 -6.40 -11.42 -27.17
C ARG A 209 -6.50 -11.92 -25.72
N ARG A 210 -6.67 -11.02 -24.77
CA ARG A 210 -6.74 -11.35 -23.34
C ARG A 210 -8.03 -12.11 -22.99
N ILE A 211 -9.17 -11.73 -23.58
CA ILE A 211 -10.44 -12.47 -23.43
C ILE A 211 -10.30 -13.89 -23.96
N GLU A 212 -9.62 -14.07 -25.10
CA GLU A 212 -9.32 -15.39 -25.67
C GLU A 212 -8.42 -16.22 -24.75
N GLU A 213 -7.38 -15.63 -24.17
CA GLU A 213 -6.48 -16.28 -23.20
C GLU A 213 -7.21 -16.75 -21.93
N VAL A 214 -8.07 -15.89 -21.36
CA VAL A 214 -8.87 -16.23 -20.17
C VAL A 214 -9.84 -17.36 -20.51
N ARG A 215 -10.54 -17.27 -21.64
CA ARG A 215 -11.45 -18.32 -22.12
C ARG A 215 -10.72 -19.65 -22.34
N ALA A 216 -9.50 -19.62 -22.86
CA ALA A 216 -8.68 -20.82 -23.06
C ALA A 216 -8.29 -21.46 -21.72
N ARG A 217 -7.94 -20.68 -20.69
CA ARG A 217 -7.62 -21.19 -19.35
C ARG A 217 -8.84 -21.80 -18.63
N SER A 218 -10.02 -21.24 -18.85
CA SER A 218 -11.27 -21.75 -18.25
C SER A 218 -11.73 -23.10 -18.83
N LEU A 219 -11.12 -23.56 -19.93
CA LEU A 219 -11.44 -24.82 -20.60
C LEU A 219 -10.50 -25.98 -20.21
N GLU A 220 -9.53 -25.78 -19.31
CA GLU A 220 -8.69 -26.88 -18.79
C GLU A 220 -9.48 -27.74 -17.78
N PRO A 221 -9.49 -29.09 -17.93
CA PRO A 221 -10.36 -29.95 -17.14
C PRO A 221 -9.92 -30.08 -15.67
N GLU A 222 -10.86 -29.78 -14.77
CA GLU A 222 -10.78 -29.76 -13.30
C GLU A 222 -10.37 -31.10 -12.62
N SER A 223 -10.15 -32.16 -13.40
CA SER A 223 -9.91 -33.53 -12.95
C SER A 223 -8.55 -33.80 -12.28
N ALA A 224 -7.69 -32.79 -12.10
CA ALA A 224 -6.33 -32.96 -11.57
C ALA A 224 -6.11 -32.47 -10.12
N ARG A 225 -7.15 -31.97 -9.41
CA ARG A 225 -6.93 -31.20 -8.16
C ARG A 225 -7.43 -31.79 -6.84
N ASN A 226 -8.07 -32.96 -6.77
CA ASN A 226 -8.52 -33.51 -5.48
C ASN A 226 -8.36 -35.04 -5.37
N SER A 227 -7.29 -35.48 -4.70
CA SER A 227 -7.24 -36.79 -4.04
C SER A 227 -6.29 -36.75 -2.85
N GLY A 228 -6.84 -36.80 -1.64
CA GLY A 228 -6.04 -36.93 -0.42
C GLY A 228 -6.87 -36.74 0.85
N ASP A 229 -7.55 -37.80 1.27
CA ASP A 229 -8.28 -37.89 2.54
C ASP A 229 -7.59 -38.90 3.49
N THR A 230 -7.90 -38.76 4.78
CA THR A 230 -7.73 -39.66 5.94
C THR A 230 -6.43 -39.60 6.76
N ALA A 231 -6.54 -39.20 8.03
CA ALA A 231 -6.49 -40.13 9.17
C ALA A 231 -6.77 -39.43 10.53
N GLU A 232 -7.74 -39.99 11.24
CA GLU A 232 -8.20 -39.69 12.60
C GLU A 232 -7.60 -40.78 13.54
N THR A 233 -6.94 -40.43 14.65
CA THR A 233 -6.92 -41.28 15.87
C THR A 233 -6.42 -40.57 17.15
N ASP A 234 -7.25 -40.69 18.19
CA ASP A 234 -7.04 -40.77 19.65
C ASP A 234 -5.81 -40.17 20.37
N ALA A 235 -6.12 -39.32 21.37
CA ALA A 235 -5.48 -39.37 22.69
C ALA A 235 -6.42 -38.83 23.79
N ARG A 236 -7.17 -39.73 24.44
CA ARG A 236 -7.75 -39.53 25.78
C ARG A 236 -6.82 -40.19 26.81
N LEU A 237 -6.32 -39.41 27.79
CA LEU A 237 -6.13 -39.77 29.21
C LEU A 237 -5.18 -38.76 29.89
N LEU A 238 -5.43 -38.52 31.20
CA LEU A 238 -4.72 -37.66 32.17
C LEU A 238 -5.27 -36.22 32.23
N TYR A 239 -5.89 -35.70 33.31
CA TYR A 239 -5.73 -35.91 34.75
C TYR A 239 -7.03 -35.59 35.52
N ASP A 240 -7.39 -36.44 36.48
CA ASP A 240 -8.32 -36.13 37.57
C ASP A 240 -7.53 -35.50 38.73
N LEU A 241 -7.74 -34.21 38.99
CA LEU A 241 -7.38 -33.55 40.25
C LEU A 241 -8.56 -32.68 40.70
N PRO A 242 -8.89 -32.66 42.01
CA PRO A 242 -10.02 -31.89 42.52
C PRO A 242 -9.73 -30.39 42.41
N PHE A 243 -10.46 -29.72 41.52
CA PHE A 243 -10.42 -28.27 41.34
C PHE A 243 -11.06 -27.60 42.56
N VAL A 244 -10.24 -26.93 43.38
CA VAL A 244 -10.71 -25.96 44.35
C VAL A 244 -11.20 -24.75 43.56
N MET A 245 -12.53 -24.59 43.44
CA MET A 245 -13.19 -23.41 42.88
C MET A 245 -12.93 -22.20 43.77
N LEU A 246 -11.78 -21.56 43.59
CA LEU A 246 -11.61 -20.16 43.97
C LEU A 246 -12.46 -19.35 43.00
N ASN A 247 -13.44 -18.62 43.52
CA ASN A 247 -14.20 -17.62 42.76
C ASN A 247 -13.23 -16.56 42.22
N ALA A 248 -12.65 -16.80 41.05
CA ALA A 248 -11.88 -15.81 40.33
C ALA A 248 -12.87 -14.71 39.91
N GLU A 249 -12.57 -13.47 40.29
CA GLU A 249 -13.30 -12.32 39.77
C GLU A 249 -13.29 -12.37 38.22
N PRO A 250 -14.40 -12.01 37.56
CA PRO A 250 -14.47 -12.06 36.11
C PRO A 250 -13.35 -11.21 35.53
N LYS A 251 -12.47 -11.84 34.75
CA LYS A 251 -11.35 -11.16 34.09
C LYS A 251 -11.95 -10.05 33.20
N PRO A 252 -11.44 -8.81 33.26
CA PRO A 252 -11.95 -7.74 32.42
C PRO A 252 -11.88 -8.14 30.93
N PRO A 253 -12.83 -7.67 30.10
CA PRO A 253 -12.82 -7.95 28.67
C PRO A 253 -11.50 -7.48 28.06
N ILE A 254 -11.04 -8.20 27.04
CA ILE A 254 -9.80 -7.86 26.33
C ILE A 254 -10.20 -6.90 25.20
N ASP A 255 -9.55 -5.74 25.11
CA ASP A 255 -9.83 -4.79 24.03
C ASP A 255 -9.01 -5.14 22.78
N VAL A 256 -7.74 -5.50 23.00
CA VAL A 256 -6.78 -5.79 21.93
C VAL A 256 -6.01 -7.07 22.20
N TYR A 257 -5.85 -7.92 21.19
CA TYR A 257 -5.09 -9.15 21.27
C TYR A 257 -3.89 -9.15 20.31
N PHE A 258 -2.67 -9.29 20.85
CA PHE A 258 -1.47 -9.45 20.03
C PHE A 258 -1.22 -10.93 19.74
N ILE A 259 -1.02 -11.27 18.46
CA ILE A 259 -0.84 -12.63 17.99
C ILE A 259 0.53 -12.76 17.30
N PRO A 260 1.56 -13.27 17.99
CA PRO A 260 2.86 -13.52 17.37
C PRO A 260 2.79 -14.68 16.36
N ILE A 261 3.48 -14.58 15.22
CA ILE A 261 3.67 -15.69 14.26
C ILE A 261 5.10 -16.21 14.27
N ASP A 262 6.08 -15.34 14.04
CA ASP A 262 7.53 -15.58 14.10
C ASP A 262 8.22 -14.40 14.80
N PHE A 263 7.48 -13.80 15.74
CA PHE A 263 7.84 -12.57 16.41
C PHE A 263 8.23 -12.84 17.87
N SER A 264 9.16 -12.04 18.41
CA SER A 264 9.64 -12.21 19.79
C SER A 264 8.51 -12.05 20.81
N PRO A 265 8.17 -13.10 21.59
CA PRO A 265 7.10 -13.00 22.58
C PRO A 265 7.39 -11.96 23.67
N SER A 266 8.65 -11.82 24.08
CA SER A 266 9.02 -10.83 25.10
C SER A 266 8.86 -9.40 24.60
N LEU A 267 9.12 -9.15 23.31
CA LEU A 267 8.91 -7.84 22.70
C LEU A 267 7.41 -7.53 22.57
N ALA A 268 6.60 -8.52 22.20
CA ALA A 268 5.15 -8.38 22.14
C ALA A 268 4.54 -8.08 23.52
N VAL A 269 5.01 -8.76 24.58
CA VAL A 269 4.58 -8.50 25.96
C VAL A 269 4.98 -7.09 26.41
N LYS A 270 6.23 -6.68 26.20
CA LYS A 270 6.69 -5.32 26.50
C LYS A 270 5.81 -4.27 25.82
N LEU A 271 5.55 -4.45 24.52
CA LEU A 271 4.72 -3.53 23.74
C LEU A 271 3.27 -3.49 24.24
N ALA A 272 2.70 -4.64 24.58
CA ALA A 272 1.34 -4.72 25.13
C ALA A 272 1.22 -4.02 26.49
N GLU A 273 2.19 -4.21 27.39
CA GLU A 273 2.23 -3.54 28.69
C GLU A 273 2.35 -2.01 28.54
N GLU A 274 3.25 -1.55 27.66
CA GLU A 274 3.44 -0.12 27.41
C GLU A 274 2.16 0.52 26.83
N LEU A 275 1.60 -0.06 25.77
CA LEU A 275 0.40 0.46 25.12
C LEU A 275 -0.85 0.30 25.99
N SER A 276 -0.93 -0.73 26.83
CA SER A 276 -2.03 -0.87 27.80
C SER A 276 -2.05 0.29 28.79
N ASN A 277 -0.88 0.66 29.32
CA ASN A 277 -0.74 1.78 30.24
C ASN A 277 -0.97 3.14 29.55
N GLU A 278 -0.44 3.31 28.35
CA GLU A 278 -0.53 4.57 27.59
C GLU A 278 -1.95 4.85 27.09
N LEU A 279 -2.64 3.82 26.61
CA LEU A 279 -3.95 3.96 25.95
C LEU A 279 -5.13 3.64 26.88
N GLY A 280 -4.87 3.12 28.08
CA GLY A 280 -5.92 2.68 29.00
C GLY A 280 -6.72 1.47 28.49
N LEU A 281 -6.14 0.68 27.58
CA LEU A 281 -6.75 -0.52 27.00
C LEU A 281 -6.25 -1.78 27.70
N HIS A 282 -7.07 -2.81 27.80
CA HIS A 282 -6.63 -4.15 28.20
C HIS A 282 -6.08 -4.89 26.98
N ILE A 283 -4.75 -4.87 26.84
CA ILE A 283 -4.03 -5.54 25.75
C ILE A 283 -3.44 -6.85 26.26
N ALA A 284 -3.80 -7.96 25.63
CA ALA A 284 -3.27 -9.27 25.97
C ALA A 284 -2.45 -9.86 24.80
N VAL A 285 -1.47 -10.70 25.13
CA VAL A 285 -0.64 -11.40 24.13
C VAL A 285 -0.98 -12.87 24.11
N SER A 286 -1.11 -13.42 22.90
CA SER A 286 -1.41 -14.82 22.67
C SER A 286 -0.18 -15.71 22.72
N VAL A 287 -0.43 -17.02 22.73
CA VAL A 287 0.59 -17.99 22.28
C VAL A 287 0.83 -17.81 20.79
N GLN A 288 2.04 -18.08 20.34
CA GLN A 288 2.42 -17.96 18.94
C GLN A 288 1.55 -18.87 18.07
N MET A 289 0.95 -18.31 17.01
CA MET A 289 0.02 -19.04 16.12
C MET A 289 0.73 -20.05 15.21
N GLY A 290 2.01 -19.83 14.91
CA GLY A 290 2.75 -20.55 13.88
C GLY A 290 2.39 -20.09 12.47
N THR A 291 3.00 -20.73 11.47
CA THR A 291 2.76 -20.45 10.04
C THR A 291 2.23 -21.69 9.33
N SER A 292 1.51 -21.48 8.24
CA SER A 292 1.11 -22.53 7.30
C SER A 292 1.75 -22.25 5.93
N PRO A 293 2.15 -23.29 5.15
CA PRO A 293 2.82 -23.10 3.87
C PRO A 293 2.03 -22.27 2.87
N ASP A 294 0.70 -22.29 2.93
CA ASP A 294 -0.17 -21.51 2.08
C ASP A 294 -0.09 -20.00 2.36
N MET A 295 0.24 -19.58 3.59
CA MET A 295 0.47 -18.17 3.94
C MET A 295 1.68 -17.58 3.24
N PHE A 296 2.64 -18.40 2.79
CA PHE A 296 3.86 -17.93 2.17
C PHE A 296 3.77 -18.02 0.65
N ASN A 297 4.00 -16.90 -0.03
CA ASN A 297 4.15 -16.87 -1.47
C ASN A 297 5.62 -17.14 -1.83
N SER A 298 5.89 -18.33 -2.38
CA SER A 298 7.26 -18.75 -2.74
C SER A 298 7.87 -17.94 -3.88
N GLU A 299 7.06 -17.40 -4.79
CA GLU A 299 7.54 -16.59 -5.92
C GLU A 299 8.01 -15.21 -5.43
N ARG A 300 7.22 -14.56 -4.56
CA ARG A 300 7.56 -13.26 -3.97
C ARG A 300 8.50 -13.37 -2.77
N LYS A 301 8.61 -14.55 -2.17
CA LYS A 301 9.28 -14.79 -0.88
C LYS A 301 8.73 -13.91 0.25
N GLN A 302 7.41 -13.76 0.28
CA GLN A 302 6.68 -12.89 1.20
C GLN A 302 5.46 -13.61 1.75
N TYR A 303 5.02 -13.21 2.94
CA TYR A 303 3.77 -13.66 3.51
C TYR A 303 2.59 -12.89 2.93
N ASP A 304 1.49 -13.60 2.74
CA ASP A 304 0.21 -13.08 2.27
C ASP A 304 -0.65 -12.66 3.47
N ALA A 305 -0.89 -11.35 3.58
CA ALA A 305 -1.65 -10.78 4.68
C ALA A 305 -3.07 -11.33 4.79
N GLU A 306 -3.77 -11.60 3.68
CA GLU A 306 -5.16 -12.06 3.70
C GLU A 306 -5.28 -13.48 4.25
N LYS A 307 -4.30 -14.32 3.91
CA LYS A 307 -4.21 -15.68 4.46
C LYS A 307 -3.86 -15.65 5.95
N ILE A 308 -2.95 -14.77 6.36
CA ILE A 308 -2.66 -14.55 7.78
C ILE A 308 -3.91 -14.10 8.54
N ILE A 309 -4.65 -13.11 8.02
CA ILE A 309 -5.89 -12.62 8.63
C ILE A 309 -6.89 -13.76 8.81
N THR A 310 -7.05 -14.60 7.79
CA THR A 310 -7.95 -15.75 7.80
C THR A 310 -7.60 -16.73 8.93
N GLU A 311 -6.33 -17.06 9.12
CA GLU A 311 -5.88 -17.96 10.18
C GLU A 311 -5.93 -17.32 11.57
N ALA A 312 -5.54 -16.05 11.68
CA ALA A 312 -5.61 -15.30 12.93
C ALA A 312 -7.03 -15.29 13.51
N LYS A 313 -8.04 -15.11 12.64
CA LYS A 313 -9.44 -15.20 13.05
C LYS A 313 -9.81 -16.54 13.66
N LYS A 314 -9.31 -17.65 13.10
CA LYS A 314 -9.57 -18.99 13.66
C LYS A 314 -8.95 -19.13 15.05
N VAL A 315 -7.81 -18.50 15.31
CA VAL A 315 -7.20 -18.48 16.64
C VAL A 315 -8.04 -17.66 17.61
N VAL A 316 -8.45 -16.46 17.23
CA VAL A 316 -9.23 -15.58 18.10
C VAL A 316 -10.59 -16.18 18.45
N HIS A 317 -11.30 -16.75 17.47
CA HIS A 317 -12.60 -17.39 17.72
C HIS A 317 -12.50 -18.63 18.62
N ARG A 318 -11.38 -19.36 18.59
CA ARG A 318 -11.17 -20.51 19.48
C ARG A 318 -10.86 -20.11 20.91
N ASN A 319 -10.29 -18.92 21.11
CA ASN A 319 -9.83 -18.45 22.41
C ASN A 319 -10.78 -17.43 23.06
N SER A 320 -11.76 -16.92 22.31
CA SER A 320 -12.75 -15.99 22.83
C SER A 320 -13.99 -16.75 23.30
N ASP A 321 -14.10 -16.95 24.61
CA ASP A 321 -15.37 -17.25 25.27
C ASP A 321 -16.31 -16.02 25.32
N GLN A 322 -15.86 -14.89 24.78
CA GLN A 322 -16.57 -13.62 24.78
C GLN A 322 -17.53 -13.51 23.60
N GLN A 323 -18.63 -12.80 23.83
CA GLN A 323 -19.67 -12.56 22.84
C GLN A 323 -19.19 -11.63 21.71
N GLU A 324 -18.16 -10.82 21.97
CA GLU A 324 -17.50 -9.94 21.01
C GLU A 324 -16.04 -10.37 20.81
N VAL A 325 -15.60 -10.31 19.56
CA VAL A 325 -14.24 -10.67 19.16
C VAL A 325 -13.36 -9.43 19.32
N PRO A 326 -12.29 -9.48 20.15
CA PRO A 326 -11.41 -8.33 20.35
C PRO A 326 -10.68 -7.96 19.06
N TYR A 327 -10.33 -6.68 18.92
CA TYR A 327 -9.44 -6.25 17.84
C TYR A 327 -8.11 -6.97 17.97
N SER A 328 -7.60 -7.54 16.88
CA SER A 328 -6.43 -8.40 16.92
C SER A 328 -5.31 -7.85 16.05
N VAL A 329 -4.09 -7.85 16.58
CA VAL A 329 -2.88 -7.42 15.87
C VAL A 329 -1.91 -8.60 15.76
N VAL A 330 -1.74 -9.10 14.55
CA VAL A 330 -0.78 -10.15 14.22
C VAL A 330 0.59 -9.52 14.00
N LEU A 331 1.60 -10.05 14.69
CA LEU A 331 2.98 -9.56 14.64
C LEU A 331 3.88 -10.61 13.98
N LEU A 332 4.65 -10.19 12.96
CA LEU A 332 5.58 -11.05 12.24
C LEU A 332 6.89 -10.33 11.91
N HIS A 333 7.97 -11.10 11.77
CA HIS A 333 9.28 -10.60 11.36
C HIS A 333 9.54 -10.77 9.85
N GLN A 334 8.80 -11.66 9.18
CA GLN A 334 8.92 -11.87 7.73
C GLN A 334 8.23 -10.79 6.91
N ASP A 335 8.71 -10.60 5.68
CA ASP A 335 8.22 -9.59 4.76
C ASP A 335 6.78 -9.88 4.32
N LEU A 336 5.97 -8.83 4.21
CA LEU A 336 4.52 -8.91 4.07
C LEU A 336 4.08 -8.29 2.75
N ASN A 337 3.11 -8.93 2.11
CA ASN A 337 2.42 -8.42 0.95
C ASN A 337 0.90 -8.63 1.09
N ARG A 338 0.12 -7.93 0.27
CA ARG A 338 -1.35 -8.05 0.21
C ARG A 338 -1.82 -8.17 -1.23
N PRO A 339 -1.78 -9.37 -1.85
CA PRO A 339 -2.42 -9.57 -3.14
C PRO A 339 -3.93 -9.24 -3.07
N PRO A 340 -4.55 -8.72 -4.14
CA PRO A 340 -3.97 -8.42 -5.45
C PRO A 340 -3.30 -7.04 -5.54
N PHE A 341 -3.23 -6.27 -4.44
CA PHE A 341 -2.60 -4.95 -4.42
C PHE A 341 -1.11 -5.12 -4.64
N ASN A 342 -0.63 -4.83 -5.84
CA ASN A 342 0.73 -5.14 -6.31
C ASN A 342 1.82 -4.25 -5.70
N LEU A 343 1.70 -3.98 -4.40
CA LEU A 343 2.76 -3.39 -3.64
C LEU A 343 3.97 -4.32 -3.62
N ARG A 344 5.16 -3.72 -3.64
CA ARG A 344 6.41 -4.47 -3.47
C ARG A 344 6.44 -5.14 -2.10
N TYR A 345 5.96 -4.45 -1.07
CA TYR A 345 5.76 -4.93 0.29
C TYR A 345 4.78 -3.97 0.99
N THR A 346 4.33 -4.32 2.19
CA THR A 346 3.65 -3.40 3.09
C THR A 346 4.15 -3.56 4.53
N PHE A 347 4.19 -2.48 5.29
CA PHE A 347 4.50 -2.52 6.73
C PHE A 347 3.35 -3.13 7.53
N ALA A 348 2.12 -2.82 7.12
CA ALA A 348 0.93 -3.29 7.79
C ALA A 348 -0.25 -3.45 6.84
N VAL A 349 -1.17 -4.33 7.21
CA VAL A 349 -2.48 -4.47 6.59
C VAL A 349 -3.53 -4.39 7.68
N HIS A 350 -4.52 -3.53 7.48
CA HIS A 350 -5.66 -3.38 8.38
C HIS A 350 -6.92 -3.89 7.68
N SER A 351 -7.54 -4.93 8.24
CA SER A 351 -8.80 -5.48 7.76
C SER A 351 -9.98 -4.81 8.43
N THR A 352 -11.06 -4.60 7.68
CA THR A 352 -12.37 -4.17 8.22
C THR A 352 -12.99 -5.17 9.20
N GLN A 353 -12.40 -6.37 9.30
CA GLN A 353 -12.89 -7.46 10.13
C GLN A 353 -12.19 -7.51 11.50
N GLY A 354 -11.61 -6.39 11.94
CA GLY A 354 -11.01 -6.25 13.27
C GLY A 354 -9.68 -6.99 13.43
N VAL A 355 -8.94 -7.20 12.34
CA VAL A 355 -7.61 -7.82 12.38
C VAL A 355 -6.63 -6.92 11.64
N SER A 356 -5.44 -6.73 12.22
CA SER A 356 -4.31 -6.12 11.52
C SER A 356 -3.11 -7.04 11.54
N VAL A 357 -2.28 -6.95 10.50
CA VAL A 357 -1.06 -7.72 10.36
C VAL A 357 0.08 -6.75 10.17
N ILE A 358 1.10 -6.80 11.03
CA ILE A 358 2.20 -5.83 11.06
C ILE A 358 3.52 -6.58 10.96
N SER A 359 4.30 -6.24 9.94
CA SER A 359 5.61 -6.84 9.67
C SER A 359 6.75 -5.91 10.03
N THR A 360 7.73 -6.43 10.76
CA THR A 360 8.97 -5.70 11.04
C THR A 360 10.07 -5.92 10.01
N ALA A 361 9.86 -6.76 8.99
CA ALA A 361 10.90 -7.12 8.01
C ALA A 361 11.53 -5.90 7.36
N ARG A 362 10.72 -4.89 7.08
CA ARG A 362 11.15 -3.65 6.43
C ARG A 362 11.47 -2.55 7.42
N MET A 363 11.23 -2.75 8.72
CA MET A 363 11.52 -1.78 9.80
C MET A 363 12.86 -2.01 10.47
N ASP A 364 13.39 -3.24 10.42
CA ASP A 364 14.64 -3.60 11.08
C ASP A 364 15.87 -3.16 10.24
N PRO A 365 16.75 -2.28 10.77
CA PRO A 365 17.96 -1.86 10.07
C PRO A 365 18.87 -3.01 9.63
N ARG A 366 18.86 -4.15 10.35
CA ARG A 366 19.67 -5.34 10.00
C ARG A 366 19.33 -5.88 8.61
N ASN A 367 18.08 -5.76 8.18
CA ASN A 367 17.63 -6.23 6.87
C ASN A 367 18.15 -5.37 5.71
N TYR A 368 18.80 -4.24 6.02
CA TYR A 368 19.48 -3.36 5.06
C TYR A 368 21.01 -3.39 5.23
N GLY A 369 21.55 -4.33 6.02
CA GLY A 369 22.98 -4.44 6.29
C GLY A 369 23.51 -3.36 7.25
N LEU A 370 22.63 -2.64 7.93
CA LEU A 370 22.99 -1.66 8.96
C LEU A 370 23.16 -2.35 10.31
N SER A 371 23.75 -1.63 11.27
CA SER A 371 23.85 -2.11 12.64
C SER A 371 22.46 -2.23 13.27
N ALA A 372 22.30 -3.19 14.18
CA ALA A 372 21.05 -3.35 14.92
C ALA A 372 20.77 -2.08 15.75
N ASP A 373 19.53 -1.59 15.64
CA ASP A 373 19.01 -0.49 16.45
C ASP A 373 17.63 -0.92 16.97
N GLU A 374 17.64 -1.51 18.16
CA GLU A 374 16.43 -2.07 18.78
C GLU A 374 15.46 -0.96 19.23
N GLU A 375 15.96 0.24 19.54
CA GLU A 375 15.11 1.38 19.91
C GLU A 375 14.36 1.92 18.69
N LEU A 376 15.06 2.08 17.56
CA LEU A 376 14.45 2.50 16.30
C LEU A 376 13.43 1.48 15.79
N LEU A 377 13.77 0.18 15.80
CA LEU A 377 12.84 -0.90 15.45
C LEU A 377 11.59 -0.87 16.34
N TYR A 378 11.77 -0.73 17.65
CA TYR A 378 10.68 -0.67 18.60
C TYR A 378 9.77 0.55 18.37
N SER A 379 10.35 1.72 18.12
CA SER A 379 9.63 2.95 17.80
C SER A 379 8.76 2.79 16.55
N ARG A 380 9.34 2.28 15.46
CA ARG A 380 8.63 2.00 14.20
C ARG A 380 7.48 1.03 14.39
N LEU A 381 7.72 -0.07 15.11
CA LEU A 381 6.69 -1.06 15.43
C LEU A 381 5.55 -0.45 16.25
N LYS A 382 5.89 0.30 17.31
CA LYS A 382 4.92 0.95 18.18
C LYS A 382 4.00 1.87 17.39
N LYS A 383 4.55 2.73 16.54
CA LYS A 383 3.77 3.64 15.67
C LYS A 383 2.79 2.88 14.77
N MET A 384 3.23 1.80 14.12
CA MET A 384 2.35 1.02 13.24
C MET A 384 1.24 0.29 14.01
N VAL A 385 1.53 -0.18 15.22
CA VAL A 385 0.53 -0.81 16.09
C VAL A 385 -0.47 0.22 16.61
N MET A 386 0.01 1.38 17.06
CA MET A 386 -0.83 2.51 17.47
C MET A 386 -1.74 2.97 16.33
N LYS A 387 -1.22 3.10 15.11
CA LYS A 387 -2.04 3.45 13.94
C LYS A 387 -3.16 2.43 13.71
N GLY A 388 -2.86 1.13 13.83
CA GLY A 388 -3.87 0.07 13.76
C GLY A 388 -4.96 0.18 14.83
N ILE A 389 -4.56 0.42 16.09
CA ILE A 389 -5.46 0.63 17.22
C ILE A 389 -6.30 1.91 17.03
N GLY A 390 -5.67 3.02 16.65
CA GLY A 390 -6.34 4.28 16.38
C GLY A 390 -7.45 4.13 15.35
N TYR A 391 -7.17 3.42 14.25
CA TYR A 391 -8.16 3.17 13.21
C TYR A 391 -9.28 2.22 13.68
N ASN A 392 -8.97 1.08 14.29
CA ASN A 392 -9.97 0.02 14.54
C ASN A 392 -10.66 0.11 15.90
N VAL A 393 -10.01 0.66 16.92
CA VAL A 393 -10.53 0.75 18.29
C VAL A 393 -11.09 2.14 18.54
N PHE A 394 -10.29 3.18 18.30
CA PHE A 394 -10.69 4.56 18.57
C PHE A 394 -11.42 5.24 17.41
N GLN A 395 -11.52 4.59 16.25
CA GLN A 395 -12.21 5.11 15.06
C GLN A 395 -11.63 6.46 14.57
N HIS A 396 -10.34 6.70 14.83
CA HIS A 396 -9.64 7.85 14.29
C HIS A 396 -9.54 7.74 12.77
N LYS A 397 -9.74 8.89 12.11
CA LYS A 397 -9.53 9.03 10.68
C LYS A 397 -8.04 9.19 10.38
N ARG A 398 -7.66 8.92 9.14
CA ARG A 398 -6.33 9.26 8.62
C ARG A 398 -6.11 10.77 8.72
N SER A 399 -4.86 11.16 8.92
CA SER A 399 -4.42 12.55 9.01
C SER A 399 -3.39 12.87 7.94
N LEU A 400 -3.31 14.13 7.52
CA LEU A 400 -2.19 14.67 6.74
C LEU A 400 -1.16 15.38 7.63
N ASP A 401 -1.43 15.47 8.93
CA ASP A 401 -0.50 16.05 9.91
C ASP A 401 0.58 15.04 10.28
N ARG A 402 1.84 15.33 9.95
CA ARG A 402 2.99 14.48 10.28
C ARG A 402 3.20 14.32 11.79
N SER A 403 2.67 15.21 12.63
CA SER A 403 2.77 15.03 14.08
C SER A 403 1.81 13.96 14.63
N SER A 404 0.83 13.51 13.85
CA SER A 404 -0.11 12.46 14.23
C SER A 404 0.38 11.08 13.81
N VAL A 405 0.20 10.09 14.68
CA VAL A 405 0.41 8.66 14.39
C VAL A 405 -0.58 8.15 13.32
N MET A 406 -1.67 8.89 13.08
CA MET A 406 -2.65 8.62 12.04
C MET A 406 -2.24 9.21 10.68
N TYR A 407 -1.05 9.83 10.56
CA TYR A 407 -0.53 10.33 9.29
C TYR A 407 -0.58 9.27 8.20
N SER A 408 -1.17 9.60 7.05
CA SER A 408 -1.15 8.77 5.85
C SER A 408 -0.94 9.65 4.61
N PRO A 409 -0.15 9.19 3.63
CA PRO A 409 0.42 7.85 3.57
C PRO A 409 1.76 7.69 4.31
N ILE A 410 2.10 6.46 4.70
CA ILE A 410 3.44 6.10 5.17
C ILE A 410 4.09 5.30 4.05
N MET A 411 5.12 5.87 3.45
CA MET A 411 5.59 5.42 2.15
C MET A 411 7.01 4.89 2.12
N SER A 412 7.77 5.32 3.10
CA SER A 412 9.15 4.94 3.33
C SER A 412 9.39 4.73 4.83
N LEU A 413 10.60 4.32 5.18
CA LEU A 413 11.04 4.35 6.57
C LEU A 413 11.22 5.77 7.07
N GLU A 414 11.60 6.71 6.21
CA GLU A 414 11.74 8.13 6.54
C GLU A 414 10.40 8.68 7.05
N ASP A 415 9.32 8.43 6.32
CA ASP A 415 7.98 8.85 6.75
C ASP A 415 7.62 8.25 8.11
N LEU A 416 7.87 6.94 8.29
CA LEU A 416 7.58 6.26 9.55
C LEU A 416 8.43 6.81 10.71
N ASP A 417 9.65 7.27 10.45
CA ASP A 417 10.54 7.85 11.44
C ASP A 417 10.12 9.28 11.82
N GLU A 418 9.64 10.06 10.84
CA GLU A 418 9.21 11.44 11.04
C GLU A 418 7.86 11.58 11.73
N ILE A 419 6.95 10.61 11.59
CA ILE A 419 5.60 10.77 12.17
C ILE A 419 5.62 10.80 13.70
N GLY A 420 4.73 11.56 14.31
CA GLY A 420 4.57 11.59 15.76
C GLY A 420 3.85 10.34 16.31
N THR A 421 3.60 10.38 17.62
CA THR A 421 2.94 9.29 18.37
C THR A 421 1.60 9.69 18.96
N GLU A 422 1.14 10.92 18.73
CA GLU A 422 -0.16 11.42 19.21
C GLU A 422 -1.27 11.08 18.20
N TYR A 423 -2.52 10.91 18.65
CA TYR A 423 -3.64 10.62 17.74
C TYR A 423 -4.16 11.87 17.02
#